data_AF-A0A9P6BIA1-F1
#
_entry.id   AF-A0A9P6BIA1-F1
#
_cell.length_a   1.000
_cell.length_b   1.000
_cell.length_c   1.000
_cell.angle_alpha   90.00
_cell.angle_beta   90.00
_cell.angle_gamma   90.00
#
_symmetry.space_group_name_H-M   'P 1'
#
loop_
_entity.id
_entity.type
_entity.pdbx_description
1 polymer ?
#
loop_
_entity_poly.entity_id
_entity_poly.type
_entity_poly.pdbx_seq_one_letter_code
_entity_poly.pdbx_strand_id
1 'polypeptide(L)'
;MSYYDPNGTGEHLILEIKCSRPQQQQARRKGTITSSASLDVEPKQIIPSSLDVRGRYKDLLNSRWSCNIARYPNNTQTISIKLKMLDFQSERIYPAFNYLHCIPYDGKNTSYNNHSYNPVYDIYNGGSSNSNVFSLSGCSLMRGGEYTLSVQEQVLFDKKDSDKYAFYLVLSTSQSLPVVFMTSSVPESTSFKRMFPELHQTMLRLLKDPASVNVAFVFTIHNCQRKVALWANRTILDKHLRLQELFSAASHKPTMIPIEGISLTTFCVLLKYLYTEDLDLTVDPSQYLMCDMDQFKDERSVDSISSSEVLNKTLKEYNAAQFYATWNVKDKVTWSDLFLAADRFEITDLRKQCLDNLLVSVDKSNAMEILFGVGMCFRKEIREPVMKFISEHLDDVFSLETQDPFKRFADHEGCHEVMLELLRLSRAK
;
A
#
# COMPACT_ATOMS: atom_id res chain seq x y z
N MET A 1 0.41 3.16 17.67
CA MET A 1 0.34 1.91 16.89
C MET A 1 -1.13 1.61 16.63
N SER A 2 -1.58 1.63 15.38
CA SER A 2 -2.92 1.17 15.01
C SER A 2 -2.81 -0.15 14.26
N TYR A 3 -3.63 -1.12 14.64
CA TYR A 3 -3.58 -2.46 14.09
C TYR A 3 -4.81 -2.69 13.21
N TYR A 4 -4.61 -3.14 11.98
CA TYR A 4 -5.68 -3.32 11.00
C TYR A 4 -5.75 -4.79 10.58
N ASP A 5 -6.92 -5.39 10.78
CA ASP A 5 -7.26 -6.68 10.19
C ASP A 5 -8.07 -6.42 8.92
N PRO A 6 -7.51 -6.69 7.72
CA PRO A 6 -8.20 -6.40 6.46
C PRO A 6 -9.51 -7.16 6.30
N ASN A 7 -9.66 -8.29 7.00
CA ASN A 7 -10.88 -9.10 6.95
C ASN A 7 -11.83 -8.80 8.11
N GLY A 8 -11.37 -8.09 9.15
CA GLY A 8 -12.17 -7.77 10.34
C GLY A 8 -12.67 -8.98 11.15
N THR A 9 -12.14 -10.18 10.88
CA THR A 9 -12.64 -11.45 11.45
C THR A 9 -11.83 -11.95 12.64
N GLY A 10 -10.61 -11.45 12.86
CA GLY A 10 -9.75 -11.87 13.96
C GLY A 10 -9.88 -11.01 15.22
N GLU A 11 -9.68 -11.64 16.37
CA GLU A 11 -9.43 -10.95 17.63
C GLU A 11 -7.93 -10.72 17.80
N HIS A 12 -7.55 -9.53 18.25
CA HIS A 12 -6.16 -9.16 18.43
C HIS A 12 -5.91 -8.70 19.87
N LEU A 13 -4.91 -9.31 20.50
CA LEU A 13 -4.42 -8.94 21.82
C LEU A 13 -3.01 -8.36 21.68
N ILE A 14 -2.86 -7.07 22.04
CA ILE A 14 -1.57 -6.37 21.99
C ILE A 14 -1.06 -6.20 23.43
N LEU A 15 0.08 -6.84 23.70
CA LEU A 15 0.77 -6.79 24.98
C LEU A 15 2.03 -5.93 24.83
N GLU A 16 2.19 -4.91 25.67
CA GLU A 16 3.48 -4.24 25.83
C GLU A 16 4.30 -5.01 26.85
N ILE A 17 5.44 -5.51 26.43
CA ILE A 17 6.36 -6.24 27.29
C ILE A 17 7.55 -5.33 27.59
N LYS A 18 7.71 -4.98 28.87
CA LYS A 18 8.87 -4.26 29.37
C LYS A 18 9.76 -5.22 30.15
N CYS A 19 11.00 -5.37 29.70
CA CYS A 19 12.02 -6.16 30.38
C CYS A 19 13.09 -5.22 30.93
N SER A 20 13.33 -5.24 32.24
CA SER A 20 14.54 -4.64 32.79
C SER A 20 15.74 -5.55 32.55
N ARG A 21 16.92 -4.96 32.36
CA ARG A 21 18.16 -5.70 32.23
C ARG A 21 18.40 -6.57 33.48
N PRO A 22 18.71 -7.86 33.32
CA PRO A 22 19.00 -8.71 34.46
C PRO A 22 20.22 -8.20 35.23
N GLN A 23 20.11 -8.12 36.56
CA GLN A 23 21.27 -7.86 37.42
C GLN A 23 22.24 -9.03 37.26
N GLN A 24 23.48 -8.75 36.84
CA GLN A 24 24.50 -9.78 36.64
C GLN A 24 24.83 -10.46 37.98
N GLN A 25 24.29 -11.64 38.22
CA GLN A 25 24.84 -12.53 39.24
C GLN A 25 26.03 -13.29 38.61
N GLN A 26 27.23 -13.10 39.16
CA GLN A 26 28.45 -13.73 38.67
C GLN A 26 28.41 -15.26 38.87
N ALA A 27 27.90 -16.00 37.89
CA ALA A 27 28.09 -17.44 37.82
C ALA A 27 29.45 -17.77 37.19
N ARG A 28 30.49 -17.93 38.01
CA ARG A 28 31.80 -18.45 37.60
C ARG A 28 31.71 -19.96 37.36
N ARG A 29 31.23 -20.40 36.20
CA ARG A 29 31.70 -21.61 35.46
C ARG A 29 30.81 -21.93 34.24
N LYS A 30 31.48 -22.04 33.09
CA LYS A 30 31.05 -22.56 31.77
C LYS A 30 29.96 -21.76 31.00
N GLY A 31 30.43 -20.73 30.30
CA GLY A 31 30.06 -20.44 28.90
C GLY A 31 28.72 -19.78 28.57
N THR A 32 27.69 -19.91 29.41
CA THR A 32 26.36 -19.34 29.15
C THR A 32 25.87 -18.61 30.38
N ILE A 33 25.65 -17.31 30.29
CA ILE A 33 25.00 -16.53 31.36
C ILE A 33 23.49 -16.55 31.07
N THR A 34 22.77 -17.42 31.76
CA THR A 34 21.31 -17.35 31.87
C THR A 34 20.95 -16.47 33.05
N SER A 35 20.13 -15.46 32.80
CA SER A 35 19.62 -14.58 33.84
C SER A 35 18.13 -14.37 33.64
N SER A 36 17.36 -14.56 34.70
CA SER A 36 15.93 -14.26 34.71
C SER A 36 15.73 -12.76 34.96
N ALA A 37 14.84 -12.14 34.19
CA ALA A 37 14.40 -10.77 34.40
C ALA A 37 12.92 -10.77 34.85
N SER A 38 12.54 -9.86 35.74
CA SER A 38 11.13 -9.58 35.99
C SER A 38 10.53 -8.89 34.76
N LEU A 39 9.38 -9.39 34.32
CA LEU A 39 8.60 -8.82 33.23
C LEU A 39 7.49 -7.96 33.80
N ASP A 40 7.37 -6.72 33.33
CA ASP A 40 6.13 -5.98 33.43
C ASP A 40 5.40 -6.14 32.09
N VAL A 41 4.27 -6.87 32.12
CA VAL A 41 3.39 -7.06 30.97
C VAL A 41 2.15 -6.21 31.17
N GLU A 42 1.98 -5.19 30.34
CA GLU A 42 0.80 -4.34 30.36
C GLU A 42 -0.06 -4.58 29.10
N PRO A 43 -1.35 -4.89 29.22
CA PRO A 43 -2.26 -4.85 28.08
C PRO A 43 -2.40 -3.40 27.60
N LYS A 44 -2.05 -3.14 26.34
CA LYS A 44 -2.28 -1.82 25.74
C LYS A 44 -3.59 -1.73 25.01
N GLN A 45 -3.96 -2.79 24.30
CA GLN A 45 -5.17 -2.78 23.50
C GLN A 45 -5.70 -4.19 23.32
N ILE A 46 -7.00 -4.35 23.57
CA ILE A 46 -7.80 -5.49 23.12
C ILE A 46 -8.68 -4.91 22.02
N ILE A 47 -8.61 -5.46 20.82
CA ILE A 47 -9.50 -5.10 19.71
C ILE A 47 -10.47 -6.27 19.54
N PRO A 48 -11.60 -6.27 20.26
CA PRO A 48 -12.56 -7.35 20.14
C PRO A 48 -13.50 -7.09 18.96
N SER A 49 -13.91 -8.17 18.28
CA SER A 49 -15.05 -8.14 17.37
C SER A 49 -16.41 -8.19 18.11
N SER A 50 -16.43 -8.50 19.42
CA SER A 50 -17.66 -8.53 20.24
C SER A 50 -17.45 -8.17 21.73
N LEU A 51 -18.49 -7.67 22.42
CA LEU A 51 -18.43 -7.18 23.82
C LEU A 51 -18.12 -8.27 24.88
N ASP A 52 -18.34 -9.55 24.58
CA ASP A 52 -18.21 -10.70 25.52
C ASP A 52 -16.74 -11.16 25.75
N VAL A 53 -15.80 -10.45 25.14
CA VAL A 53 -14.40 -10.90 25.01
C VAL A 53 -13.50 -10.41 26.16
N ARG A 54 -13.82 -9.26 26.76
CA ARG A 54 -13.02 -8.69 27.87
C ARG A 54 -12.94 -9.61 29.10
N GLY A 55 -13.99 -10.38 29.35
CA GLY A 55 -14.03 -11.35 30.44
C GLY A 55 -13.11 -12.56 30.20
N ARG A 56 -12.94 -12.99 28.94
CA ARG A 56 -12.17 -14.19 28.60
C ARG A 56 -10.66 -13.97 28.75
N TYR A 57 -10.16 -12.82 28.30
CA TYR A 57 -8.72 -12.52 28.35
C TYR A 57 -8.22 -11.98 29.70
N LYS A 58 -9.13 -11.66 30.64
CA LYS A 58 -8.77 -11.19 31.98
C LYS A 58 -7.87 -12.20 32.71
N ASP A 59 -8.14 -13.49 32.57
CA ASP A 59 -7.35 -14.54 33.21
C ASP A 59 -5.99 -14.74 32.54
N LEU A 60 -5.91 -14.55 31.21
CA LEU A 60 -4.64 -14.54 30.48
C LEU A 60 -3.75 -13.38 30.98
N LEU A 61 -4.33 -12.20 31.17
CA LEU A 61 -3.61 -11.02 31.69
C LEU A 61 -3.14 -11.19 33.15
N ASN A 62 -3.86 -11.98 33.94
CA ASN A 62 -3.50 -12.29 35.33
C ASN A 62 -2.52 -13.49 35.46
N SER A 63 -2.17 -14.14 34.34
CA SER A 63 -1.22 -15.26 34.35
C SER A 63 0.20 -14.81 34.63
N ARG A 64 1.03 -15.69 35.20
CA ARG A 64 2.46 -15.40 35.43
C ARG A 64 3.27 -15.62 34.16
N TRP A 65 3.95 -14.57 33.70
CA TRP A 65 4.80 -14.60 32.51
C TRP A 65 6.28 -14.70 32.89
N SER A 66 7.09 -15.41 32.10
CA SER A 66 8.54 -15.49 32.31
C SER A 66 9.31 -15.20 31.02
N CYS A 67 10.37 -14.40 31.10
CA CYS A 67 11.27 -14.13 29.98
C CYS A 67 12.69 -14.47 30.42
N ASN A 68 13.36 -15.29 29.63
CA ASN A 68 14.75 -15.65 29.83
C ASN A 68 15.57 -14.98 28.74
N ILE A 69 16.41 -14.04 29.13
CA ILE A 69 17.34 -13.39 28.21
C ILE A 69 18.67 -14.13 28.36
N ALA A 70 19.14 -14.75 27.28
CA ALA A 70 20.43 -15.43 27.23
C ALA A 70 21.39 -14.63 26.36
N ARG A 71 22.57 -14.32 26.90
CA ARG A 71 23.64 -13.65 26.13
C ARG A 71 24.70 -14.66 25.76
N TYR A 72 25.00 -14.75 24.47
CA TYR A 72 26.04 -15.63 23.94
C TYR A 72 27.38 -14.90 23.79
N PRO A 73 28.52 -15.63 23.79
CA PRO A 73 29.86 -15.03 23.78
C PRO A 73 30.19 -14.13 22.57
N ASN A 74 29.48 -14.31 21.46
CA ASN A 74 29.62 -13.59 20.19
C ASN A 74 28.82 -12.27 20.12
N ASN A 75 28.43 -11.70 21.27
CA ASN A 75 27.60 -10.49 21.37
C ASN A 75 26.18 -10.59 20.77
N THR A 76 25.73 -11.76 20.29
CA THR A 76 24.29 -11.97 20.07
C THR A 76 23.58 -12.14 21.39
N GLN A 77 22.48 -11.39 21.55
CA GLN A 77 21.52 -11.60 22.62
C GLN A 77 20.34 -12.35 22.03
N THR A 78 20.02 -13.49 22.60
CA THR A 78 18.78 -14.21 22.27
C THR A 78 17.80 -13.94 23.39
N ILE A 79 16.66 -13.35 23.03
CA ILE A 79 15.55 -13.16 23.96
C ILE A 79 14.64 -14.37 23.77
N SER A 80 14.66 -15.29 24.74
CA SER A 80 13.74 -16.42 24.77
C SER A 80 12.57 -16.10 25.70
N ILE A 81 11.43 -15.83 25.10
CA ILE A 81 10.20 -15.53 25.82
C ILE A 81 9.46 -16.85 26.00
N LYS A 82 9.37 -17.29 27.26
CA LYS A 82 8.65 -18.50 27.63
C LYS A 82 7.29 -18.13 28.21
N LEU A 83 6.27 -18.28 27.38
CA LEU A 83 4.89 -18.09 27.79
C LEU A 83 4.40 -19.41 28.39
N LYS A 84 4.28 -19.44 29.72
CA LYS A 84 3.75 -20.59 30.44
C LYS A 84 2.47 -20.17 31.15
N MET A 85 1.34 -20.77 30.76
CA MET A 85 0.11 -20.61 31.52
C MET A 85 0.21 -21.45 32.79
N LEU A 86 0.45 -20.79 33.93
CA LEU A 86 0.53 -21.42 35.23
C LEU A 86 -0.84 -21.29 35.94
N ASP A 87 -1.38 -22.43 36.36
CA ASP A 87 -2.57 -22.60 37.19
C ASP A 87 -3.88 -22.01 36.65
N PHE A 88 -4.56 -22.83 35.86
CA PHE A 88 -5.92 -22.59 35.42
C PHE A 88 -6.88 -23.53 36.18
N GLN A 89 -7.88 -22.99 36.89
CA GLN A 89 -8.94 -23.79 37.55
C GLN A 89 -10.25 -23.87 36.74
N SER A 90 -10.31 -23.23 35.58
CA SER A 90 -11.50 -23.20 34.71
C SER A 90 -11.35 -24.17 33.53
N GLU A 91 -12.39 -24.90 33.14
CA GLU A 91 -12.38 -25.82 31.99
C GLU A 91 -12.56 -25.11 30.62
N ARG A 92 -12.40 -23.78 30.56
CA ARG A 92 -12.66 -23.03 29.32
C ARG A 92 -11.53 -23.21 28.30
N ILE A 93 -11.93 -23.64 27.10
CA ILE A 93 -11.05 -23.74 25.92
C ILE A 93 -10.91 -22.35 25.30
N TYR A 94 -9.69 -21.86 25.15
CA TYR A 94 -9.40 -20.63 24.42
C TYR A 94 -9.18 -20.91 22.93
N PRO A 95 -9.59 -19.99 22.03
CA PRO A 95 -9.26 -20.11 20.61
C PRO A 95 -7.74 -20.11 20.44
N ALA A 96 -7.24 -20.96 19.54
CA ALA A 96 -5.84 -20.98 19.16
C ALA A 96 -5.47 -19.64 18.52
N PHE A 97 -4.35 -19.05 18.92
CA PHE A 97 -3.77 -17.93 18.20
C PHE A 97 -3.06 -18.50 16.96
N ASN A 98 -3.34 -17.94 15.79
CA ASN A 98 -2.73 -18.36 14.54
C ASN A 98 -1.41 -17.63 14.28
N TYR A 99 -1.21 -16.45 14.89
CA TYR A 99 -0.03 -15.62 14.66
C TYR A 99 0.48 -14.96 15.93
N LEU A 100 1.80 -14.78 15.98
CA LEU A 100 2.53 -14.09 17.03
C LEU A 100 3.52 -13.10 16.40
N HIS A 101 3.30 -11.81 16.59
CA HIS A 101 4.20 -10.76 16.09
C HIS A 101 4.96 -10.10 17.24
N CYS A 102 6.27 -9.94 17.09
CA CYS A 102 7.12 -9.18 18.01
C CYS A 102 7.59 -7.91 17.30
N ILE A 103 7.33 -6.74 17.90
CA ILE A 103 7.63 -5.43 17.31
C ILE A 103 8.47 -4.63 18.30
N PRO A 104 9.71 -4.25 17.99
CA PRO A 104 10.54 -3.46 18.89
C PRO A 104 9.90 -2.09 19.19
N TYR A 105 9.96 -1.66 20.44
CA TYR A 105 9.52 -0.33 20.88
C TYR A 105 10.73 0.60 20.96
N ASP A 106 10.76 1.67 20.16
CA ASP A 106 11.93 2.57 20.14
C ASP A 106 11.90 3.69 21.20
N GLY A 107 10.79 3.81 21.95
CA GLY A 107 10.64 4.80 23.02
C GLY A 107 10.70 6.26 22.61
N LYS A 108 10.74 6.60 21.30
CA LYS A 108 10.85 7.98 20.83
C LYS A 108 9.85 8.29 19.72
N ASN A 109 8.99 9.28 19.95
CA ASN A 109 8.25 9.98 18.88
C ASN A 109 9.19 10.88 18.04
N THR A 110 10.33 10.38 17.58
CA THR A 110 11.27 11.16 16.74
C THR A 110 11.57 10.42 15.45
N SER A 111 11.34 11.10 14.33
CA SER A 111 11.68 10.71 12.97
C SER A 111 13.09 10.11 12.87
N TYR A 112 13.17 8.89 12.36
CA TYR A 112 14.44 8.27 11.98
C TYR A 112 15.10 9.04 10.83
N ASN A 113 16.29 9.59 11.09
CA ASN A 113 17.31 9.79 10.05
C ASN A 113 18.14 8.51 10.00
N ASN A 114 18.21 7.83 8.85
CA ASN A 114 19.03 6.64 8.70
C ASN A 114 19.97 6.71 7.49
N HIS A 115 21.25 6.54 7.79
CA HIS A 115 22.19 5.88 6.89
C HIS A 115 21.78 4.40 6.73
N SER A 116 21.89 3.91 5.51
CA SER A 116 21.58 2.54 5.08
C SER A 116 22.50 1.51 5.72
N TYR A 117 21.93 0.55 6.44
CA TYR A 117 22.57 -0.72 6.80
C TYR A 117 21.64 -1.87 6.41
N ASN A 118 22.19 -2.88 5.72
CA ASN A 118 21.46 -4.01 5.16
C ASN A 118 22.14 -5.30 5.66
N PRO A 119 21.58 -6.04 6.64
CA PRO A 119 22.17 -7.29 7.09
C PRO A 119 21.62 -8.50 6.30
N VAL A 120 22.52 -9.44 5.99
CA VAL A 120 22.26 -10.75 5.38
C VAL A 120 22.15 -11.81 6.50
N TYR A 121 21.17 -12.72 6.43
CA TYR A 121 21.01 -13.84 7.38
C TYR A 121 20.77 -15.19 6.67
N ASP A 122 21.36 -16.25 7.20
CA ASP A 122 21.18 -17.65 6.78
C ASP A 122 20.12 -18.37 7.63
N ILE A 123 19.28 -19.21 6.99
CA ILE A 123 18.42 -20.21 7.65
C ILE A 123 18.60 -21.56 6.94
N TYR A 124 18.83 -22.62 7.71
CA TYR A 124 18.82 -23.99 7.23
C TYR A 124 17.38 -24.50 7.05
N ASN A 125 17.08 -24.88 5.81
CA ASN A 125 15.95 -25.62 5.24
C ASN A 125 14.52 -25.09 5.41
N GLY A 126 13.97 -24.59 4.29
CA GLY A 126 12.53 -24.67 4.04
C GLY A 126 11.83 -23.55 3.28
N GLY A 127 12.54 -22.56 2.71
CA GLY A 127 11.99 -21.66 1.69
C GLY A 127 11.21 -20.41 2.14
N SER A 128 11.67 -19.27 1.60
CA SER A 128 10.94 -18.03 1.27
C SER A 128 10.78 -16.88 2.29
N SER A 129 11.61 -15.85 2.03
CA SER A 129 11.34 -14.40 1.97
C SER A 129 11.24 -13.53 3.24
N ASN A 130 11.91 -12.37 3.12
CA ASN A 130 12.23 -11.38 4.15
C ASN A 130 11.02 -10.61 4.69
N SER A 131 10.61 -10.93 5.92
CA SER A 131 9.96 -10.01 6.86
C SER A 131 10.12 -10.59 8.29
N ASN A 132 10.12 -9.74 9.33
CA ASN A 132 10.26 -10.17 10.74
C ASN A 132 8.99 -10.89 11.27
N VAL A 133 8.34 -11.70 10.44
CA VAL A 133 7.07 -12.36 10.73
C VAL A 133 7.32 -13.83 10.99
N PHE A 134 7.13 -14.24 12.25
CA PHE A 134 7.12 -15.65 12.62
C PHE A 134 5.68 -16.18 12.51
N SER A 135 5.41 -17.00 11.49
CA SER A 135 4.15 -17.73 11.39
C SER A 135 4.23 -19.00 12.24
N LEU A 136 3.33 -19.14 13.22
CA LEU A 136 3.17 -20.34 14.03
C LEU A 136 1.75 -20.88 13.80
N SER A 137 1.55 -21.63 12.71
CA SER A 137 0.25 -22.24 12.43
C SER A 137 0.05 -23.51 13.26
N GLY A 138 -1.02 -23.58 14.06
CA GLY A 138 -1.62 -24.86 14.50
C GLY A 138 -1.44 -25.26 15.97
N CYS A 139 -1.23 -24.34 16.91
CA CYS A 139 -1.10 -24.71 18.33
C CYS A 139 -2.23 -24.14 19.20
N SER A 140 -3.02 -25.02 19.83
CA SER A 140 -4.04 -24.67 20.81
C SER A 140 -3.43 -24.52 22.21
N LEU A 141 -3.76 -23.42 22.91
CA LEU A 141 -3.38 -23.22 24.32
C LEU A 141 -4.21 -24.16 25.20
N MET A 142 -3.72 -25.39 25.40
CA MET A 142 -4.30 -26.32 26.37
C MET A 142 -3.68 -26.14 27.77
N ARG A 143 -4.43 -26.51 28.81
CA ARG A 143 -4.00 -26.45 30.21
C ARG A 143 -2.65 -27.16 30.39
N GLY A 144 -1.64 -26.44 30.88
CA GLY A 144 -0.29 -26.97 31.09
C GLY A 144 0.65 -26.92 29.88
N GLY A 145 0.22 -26.39 28.73
CA GLY A 145 1.10 -26.15 27.58
C GLY A 145 2.13 -25.05 27.85
N GLU A 146 3.37 -25.27 27.42
CA GLU A 146 4.46 -24.29 27.46
C GLU A 146 4.79 -23.85 26.03
N TYR A 147 4.76 -22.54 25.76
CA TYR A 147 5.20 -21.96 24.51
C TYR A 147 6.55 -21.29 24.71
N THR A 148 7.53 -21.66 23.90
CA THR A 148 8.83 -20.98 23.88
C THR A 148 8.98 -20.27 22.55
N LEU A 149 8.88 -18.94 22.55
CA LEU A 149 9.31 -18.12 21.43
C LEU A 149 10.78 -17.76 21.66
N SER A 150 11.65 -18.14 20.73
CA SER A 150 13.04 -17.68 20.76
C SER A 150 13.25 -16.67 19.65
N VAL A 151 13.40 -15.40 20.02
CA VAL A 151 13.78 -14.34 19.08
C VAL A 151 15.31 -14.24 19.13
N GLN A 152 15.96 -14.66 18.05
CA GLN A 152 17.40 -14.54 17.89
C GLN A 152 17.67 -13.31 17.03
N GLU A 153 18.13 -12.23 17.65
CA GLU A 153 18.35 -10.97 16.96
C GLU A 153 19.83 -10.56 17.11
N GLN A 154 20.51 -10.29 15.98
CA GLN A 154 21.81 -9.62 15.97
C GLN A 154 21.58 -8.10 16.05
N VAL A 155 21.08 -7.61 17.18
CA VAL A 155 20.96 -6.16 17.34
C VAL A 155 22.28 -5.60 17.83
N LEU A 156 22.91 -4.80 16.98
CA LEU A 156 23.86 -3.77 17.41
C LEU A 156 23.07 -2.69 18.14
N PHE A 157 22.76 -2.94 19.41
CA PHE A 157 22.15 -1.92 20.26
C PHE A 157 23.21 -0.84 20.53
N ASP A 158 22.92 0.39 20.08
CA ASP A 158 23.78 1.52 20.38
C ASP A 158 23.80 1.78 21.89
N LYS A 159 25.00 2.07 22.40
CA LYS A 159 25.41 1.80 23.79
C LYS A 159 24.87 2.81 24.81
N LYS A 160 23.80 3.54 24.52
CA LYS A 160 23.36 4.71 25.30
C LYS A 160 22.01 4.50 26.01
N ASP A 161 22.13 4.25 27.32
CA ASP A 161 21.30 4.77 28.41
C ASP A 161 19.88 4.25 28.68
N SER A 162 19.45 3.11 28.15
CA SER A 162 18.25 2.46 28.72
C SER A 162 18.47 0.99 29.04
N ASP A 163 18.60 0.67 30.33
CA ASP A 163 18.56 -0.69 30.88
C ASP A 163 17.16 -1.34 30.79
N LYS A 164 16.29 -0.86 29.89
CA LYS A 164 14.94 -1.36 29.69
C LYS A 164 14.74 -1.66 28.21
N TYR A 165 14.27 -2.86 27.93
CA TYR A 165 13.79 -3.29 26.62
C TYR A 165 12.28 -3.17 26.63
N ALA A 166 11.71 -2.69 25.53
CA ALA A 166 10.27 -2.75 25.32
C ALA A 166 9.99 -3.26 23.92
N PHE A 167 8.96 -4.09 23.80
CA PHE A 167 8.44 -4.55 22.52
C PHE A 167 6.95 -4.85 22.65
N TYR A 168 6.23 -4.75 21.54
CA TYR A 168 4.84 -5.16 21.45
C TYR A 168 4.77 -6.60 20.97
N LEU A 169 4.05 -7.43 21.72
CA LEU A 169 3.65 -8.75 21.31
C LEU A 169 2.20 -8.70 20.83
N VAL A 170 1.94 -9.05 19.57
CA VAL A 170 0.58 -9.14 19.05
C VAL A 170 0.19 -10.59 18.83
N LEU A 171 -0.84 -11.01 19.54
CA LEU A 171 -1.48 -12.31 19.43
C LEU A 171 -2.75 -12.15 18.59
N SER A 172 -2.86 -12.90 17.49
CA SER A 172 -3.98 -12.80 16.55
C SER A 172 -4.64 -14.15 16.36
N THR A 173 -5.98 -14.19 16.45
CA THR A 173 -6.79 -15.35 16.05
C THR A 173 -7.21 -15.27 14.58
N SER A 174 -6.87 -14.20 13.86
CA SER A 174 -7.14 -14.07 12.42
C SER A 174 -6.44 -15.19 11.65
N GLN A 175 -7.04 -15.68 10.56
CA GLN A 175 -6.39 -16.63 9.64
C GLN A 175 -5.56 -15.92 8.57
N SER A 176 -5.65 -14.59 8.48
CA SER A 176 -4.84 -13.77 7.60
C SER A 176 -3.72 -13.08 8.38
N LEU A 177 -2.57 -12.93 7.72
CA LEU A 177 -1.44 -12.18 8.23
C LEU A 177 -1.86 -10.73 8.50
N PRO A 178 -1.78 -10.26 9.75
CA PRO A 178 -2.14 -8.90 10.08
C PRO A 178 -1.09 -7.91 9.55
N VAL A 179 -1.56 -6.79 9.00
CA VAL A 179 -0.68 -5.72 8.52
C VAL A 179 -0.55 -4.68 9.63
N VAL A 180 0.64 -4.60 10.23
CA VAL A 180 0.93 -3.59 11.24
C VAL A 180 1.38 -2.31 10.55
N PHE A 181 0.57 -1.26 10.65
CA PHE A 181 0.96 0.08 10.26
C PHE A 181 1.47 0.84 11.48
N MET A 182 2.73 1.30 11.41
CA MET A 182 3.26 2.34 12.30
C MET A 182 2.59 3.66 11.90
N THR A 183 1.33 3.87 12.27
CA THR A 183 0.66 5.15 11.99
C THR A 183 1.18 6.21 12.95
N SER A 184 1.99 7.14 12.44
CA SER A 184 1.88 8.52 12.89
C SER A 184 0.52 8.99 12.44
N SER A 185 -0.31 9.54 13.34
CA SER A 185 -1.50 10.29 12.98
C SER A 185 -1.12 11.29 11.89
N VAL A 186 -1.55 11.04 10.66
CA VAL A 186 -1.15 11.79 9.46
C VAL A 186 -1.61 13.24 9.65
N PRO A 187 -0.70 14.20 9.89
CA PRO A 187 -1.02 15.59 9.64
C PRO A 187 -1.30 15.72 8.15
N GLU A 188 -2.19 16.63 7.75
CA GLU A 188 -2.39 17.02 6.35
C GLU A 188 -1.07 16.97 5.59
N SER A 189 -1.06 16.14 4.53
CA SER A 189 0.13 15.71 3.80
C SER A 189 1.21 16.79 3.74
N THR A 190 2.24 16.65 4.58
CA THR A 190 3.55 17.17 4.21
C THR A 190 3.95 16.37 2.98
N SER A 191 3.57 16.88 1.80
CA SER A 191 3.82 16.16 0.54
C SER A 191 5.29 15.77 0.47
N PHE A 192 5.59 14.58 -0.06
CA PHE A 192 6.96 14.08 -0.22
C PHE A 192 7.90 15.14 -0.82
N LYS A 193 7.37 15.92 -1.76
CA LYS A 193 7.99 17.12 -2.36
C LYS A 193 8.45 18.18 -1.35
N ARG A 194 7.67 18.45 -0.30
CA ARG A 194 8.05 19.39 0.78
C ARG A 194 9.16 18.83 1.66
N MET A 195 9.16 17.51 1.90
CA MET A 195 10.17 16.87 2.74
C MET A 195 11.49 16.64 2.01
N PHE A 196 11.43 16.30 0.71
CA PHE A 196 12.60 15.90 -0.08
C PHE A 196 12.57 16.52 -1.49
N PRO A 197 12.70 17.85 -1.63
CA PRO A 197 12.61 18.53 -2.92
C PRO A 197 13.69 18.08 -3.92
N GLU A 198 14.89 17.75 -3.47
CA GLU A 198 15.99 17.29 -4.33
C GLU A 198 15.72 15.89 -4.91
N LEU A 199 15.19 14.98 -4.09
CA LEU A 199 14.83 13.64 -4.53
C LEU A 199 13.64 13.69 -5.50
N HIS A 200 12.64 14.52 -5.21
CA HIS A 200 11.53 14.78 -6.11
C HIS A 200 12.01 15.26 -7.51
N GLN A 201 12.92 16.23 -7.55
CA GLN A 201 13.51 16.70 -8.81
C GLN A 201 14.32 15.61 -9.52
N THR A 202 15.03 14.78 -8.76
CA THR A 202 15.79 13.65 -9.32
C THR A 202 14.86 12.62 -9.97
N MET A 203 13.74 12.28 -9.33
CA MET A 203 12.74 11.37 -9.89
C MET A 203 12.11 11.93 -11.17
N LEU A 204 11.80 13.23 -11.22
CA LEU A 204 11.30 13.88 -12.44
C LEU A 204 12.34 13.88 -13.57
N ARG A 205 13.64 14.00 -13.26
CA ARG A 205 14.70 13.89 -14.29
C ARG A 205 14.78 12.49 -14.88
N LEU A 206 14.59 11.45 -14.07
CA LEU A 206 14.59 10.05 -14.53
C LEU A 206 13.45 9.73 -15.52
N LEU A 207 12.34 10.48 -15.49
CA LEU A 207 11.27 10.35 -16.49
C LEU A 207 11.67 10.86 -17.89
N LYS A 208 12.66 11.75 -17.96
CA LYS A 208 13.20 12.28 -19.21
C LYS A 208 14.50 11.63 -19.64
N ASP A 209 15.20 10.97 -18.71
CA ASP A 209 16.55 10.47 -18.96
C ASP A 209 16.53 9.27 -19.90
N PRO A 210 16.98 9.43 -21.16
CA PRO A 210 16.99 8.37 -22.13
C PRO A 210 17.98 7.25 -21.78
N ALA A 211 18.99 7.51 -20.95
CA ALA A 211 19.98 6.50 -20.58
C ALA A 211 19.45 5.54 -19.50
N SER A 212 18.42 5.93 -18.74
CA SER A 212 17.91 5.16 -17.62
C SER A 212 16.66 4.34 -17.95
N VAL A 213 15.87 4.78 -18.94
CA VAL A 213 14.61 4.11 -19.33
C VAL A 213 14.87 2.75 -19.99
N ASN A 214 14.00 1.78 -19.71
CA ASN A 214 14.13 0.41 -20.20
C ASN A 214 12.79 -0.29 -20.45
N VAL A 215 11.67 0.44 -20.35
CA VAL A 215 10.33 -0.02 -20.73
C VAL A 215 9.61 1.13 -21.43
N ALA A 216 8.78 0.80 -22.43
CA ALA A 216 7.96 1.78 -23.12
C ALA A 216 6.50 1.32 -23.16
N PHE A 217 5.59 2.22 -22.79
CA PHE A 217 4.15 2.02 -22.88
C PHE A 217 3.64 2.59 -24.20
N VAL A 218 2.98 1.77 -25.01
CA VAL A 218 2.52 2.13 -26.34
C VAL A 218 1.04 2.45 -26.32
N PHE A 219 0.70 3.68 -26.71
CA PHE A 219 -0.66 4.18 -26.81
C PHE A 219 -1.03 4.35 -28.27
N THR A 220 -2.29 4.05 -28.61
CA THR A 220 -2.87 4.39 -29.91
C THR A 220 -3.79 5.59 -29.73
N ILE A 221 -3.49 6.71 -30.39
CA ILE A 221 -4.34 7.90 -30.34
C ILE A 221 -5.51 7.69 -31.31
N HIS A 222 -6.72 7.49 -30.78
CA HIS A 222 -7.91 7.15 -31.56
C HIS A 222 -8.19 8.12 -32.72
N ASN A 223 -8.00 9.42 -32.52
CA ASN A 223 -8.35 10.44 -33.52
C ASN A 223 -7.45 10.44 -34.77
N CYS A 224 -6.24 9.88 -34.69
CA CYS A 224 -5.28 9.92 -35.80
C CYS A 224 -4.57 8.59 -36.07
N GLN A 225 -4.95 7.52 -35.35
CA GLN A 225 -4.33 6.19 -35.42
C GLN A 225 -2.80 6.17 -35.22
N ARG A 226 -2.24 7.24 -34.64
CA ARG A 226 -0.81 7.32 -34.37
C ARG A 226 -0.45 6.49 -33.15
N LYS A 227 0.69 5.80 -33.23
CA LYS A 227 1.24 5.02 -32.11
C LYS A 227 2.36 5.76 -31.42
N VAL A 228 2.41 5.62 -30.10
CA VAL A 228 3.19 6.54 -29.28
C VAL A 228 3.76 5.78 -28.11
N ALA A 229 5.07 5.83 -27.97
CA ALA A 229 5.76 5.23 -26.86
C ALA A 229 6.04 6.26 -25.76
N LEU A 230 5.58 6.00 -24.55
CA LEU A 230 5.97 6.69 -23.33
C LEU A 230 6.98 5.84 -22.57
N TRP A 231 8.20 6.35 -22.41
CA TRP A 231 9.28 5.61 -21.79
C TRP A 231 9.30 5.77 -20.27
N ALA A 232 9.72 4.72 -19.57
CA ALA A 232 9.86 4.69 -18.13
C ALA A 232 10.98 3.73 -17.67
N ASN A 233 11.27 3.80 -16.37
CA ASN A 233 12.24 2.96 -15.65
C ASN A 233 11.49 1.80 -14.96
N ARG A 234 11.71 0.58 -15.44
CA ARG A 234 11.14 -0.66 -14.91
C ARG A 234 11.43 -0.83 -13.42
N THR A 235 12.65 -0.53 -12.96
CA THR A 235 13.07 -0.69 -11.56
C THR A 235 12.24 0.14 -10.58
N ILE A 236 11.73 1.30 -11.01
CA ILE A 236 10.84 2.13 -10.19
C ILE A 236 9.44 1.49 -10.16
N LEU A 237 8.97 1.02 -11.31
CA LEU A 237 7.63 0.45 -11.49
C LEU A 237 7.49 -0.97 -10.92
N ASP A 238 8.58 -1.74 -10.80
CA ASP A 238 8.62 -3.09 -10.23
C ASP A 238 8.14 -3.15 -8.78
N LYS A 239 8.03 -2.00 -8.10
CA LYS A 239 7.44 -1.88 -6.76
C LYS A 239 5.93 -2.12 -6.75
N HIS A 240 5.27 -2.07 -7.91
CA HIS A 240 3.82 -2.24 -8.05
C HIS A 240 3.52 -3.58 -8.72
N LEU A 241 2.85 -4.47 -7.99
CA LEU A 241 2.65 -5.88 -8.37
C LEU A 241 2.05 -6.04 -9.78
N ARG A 242 1.00 -5.29 -10.12
CA ARG A 242 0.37 -5.38 -11.45
C ARG A 242 1.26 -4.90 -12.57
N LEU A 243 2.07 -3.87 -12.36
CA LEU A 243 3.04 -3.43 -13.36
C LEU A 243 4.16 -4.47 -13.51
N GLN A 244 4.60 -5.08 -12.41
CA GLN A 244 5.58 -6.17 -12.42
C GLN A 244 5.09 -7.38 -13.25
N GLU A 245 3.80 -7.74 -13.12
CA GLU A 245 3.17 -8.79 -13.93
C GLU A 245 3.21 -8.47 -15.43
N LEU A 246 2.99 -7.21 -15.82
CA LEU A 246 3.11 -6.79 -17.22
C LEU A 246 4.54 -6.97 -17.74
N PHE A 247 5.54 -6.83 -16.88
CA PHE A 247 6.94 -6.96 -17.27
C PHE A 247 7.46 -8.40 -17.24
N SER A 248 6.86 -9.30 -16.47
CA SER A 248 7.30 -10.69 -16.32
C SER A 248 7.08 -11.50 -17.59
N ALA A 249 6.10 -11.11 -18.41
CA ALA A 249 5.84 -11.68 -19.73
C ALA A 249 6.96 -11.39 -20.75
N ALA A 250 7.85 -10.43 -20.47
CA ALA A 250 8.86 -9.96 -21.40
C ALA A 250 10.28 -10.32 -20.96
N SER A 251 10.96 -11.14 -21.77
CA SER A 251 12.39 -11.42 -21.64
C SER A 251 13.24 -10.12 -21.67
N HIS A 252 14.47 -10.17 -21.14
CA HIS A 252 15.43 -9.06 -20.84
C HIS A 252 15.66 -7.92 -21.87
N LYS A 253 14.95 -7.85 -22.99
CA LYS A 253 14.96 -6.73 -23.93
C LYS A 253 13.99 -5.62 -23.46
N PRO A 254 14.19 -4.36 -23.87
CA PRO A 254 13.30 -3.29 -23.44
C PRO A 254 11.89 -3.56 -23.96
N THR A 255 10.92 -3.63 -23.05
CA THR A 255 9.58 -4.12 -23.36
C THR A 255 8.70 -2.99 -23.88
N MET A 256 8.06 -3.20 -25.03
CA MET A 256 6.99 -2.35 -25.52
C MET A 256 5.65 -2.94 -25.03
N ILE A 257 4.89 -2.18 -24.25
CA ILE A 257 3.67 -2.66 -23.60
C ILE A 257 2.48 -1.87 -24.13
N PRO A 258 1.58 -2.47 -24.91
CA PRO A 258 0.38 -1.76 -25.37
C PRO A 258 -0.53 -1.43 -24.19
N ILE A 259 -0.96 -0.17 -24.11
CA ILE A 259 -1.95 0.29 -23.14
C ILE A 259 -3.22 0.69 -23.89
N GLU A 260 -4.29 -0.04 -23.63
CA GLU A 260 -5.62 0.17 -24.23
C GLU A 260 -6.59 0.72 -23.18
N GLY A 261 -7.55 1.55 -23.57
CA GLY A 261 -8.62 2.02 -22.67
C GLY A 261 -8.19 3.02 -21.58
N ILE A 262 -6.94 3.48 -21.58
CA ILE A 262 -6.46 4.60 -20.76
C ILE A 262 -5.79 5.60 -21.69
N SER A 263 -6.16 6.88 -21.57
CA SER A 263 -5.53 7.93 -22.35
C SER A 263 -4.06 8.13 -21.96
N LEU A 264 -3.25 8.61 -22.90
CA LEU A 264 -1.85 8.93 -22.59
C LEU A 264 -1.72 9.93 -21.44
N THR A 265 -2.58 10.94 -21.38
CA THR A 265 -2.55 11.99 -20.35
C THR A 265 -2.80 11.43 -18.97
N THR A 266 -3.84 10.62 -18.81
CA THR A 266 -4.14 9.96 -17.55
C THR A 266 -2.99 9.07 -17.11
N PHE A 267 -2.39 8.32 -18.05
CA PHE A 267 -1.23 7.50 -17.73
C PHE A 267 0.01 8.33 -17.38
N CYS A 268 0.21 9.52 -17.96
CA CYS A 268 1.28 10.44 -17.56
C CYS A 268 1.12 10.91 -16.11
N VAL A 269 -0.09 11.28 -15.70
CA VAL A 269 -0.39 11.65 -14.31
C VAL A 269 -0.13 10.48 -13.37
N LEU A 270 -0.63 9.28 -13.71
CA LEU A 270 -0.35 8.05 -12.97
C LEU A 270 1.16 7.84 -12.83
N LEU A 271 1.91 7.90 -13.93
CA LEU A 271 3.34 7.66 -13.94
C LEU A 271 4.10 8.68 -13.07
N LYS A 272 3.73 9.96 -13.13
CA LYS A 272 4.30 11.00 -12.25
C LYS A 272 4.02 10.70 -10.78
N TYR A 273 2.81 10.26 -10.44
CA TYR A 273 2.48 9.83 -9.09
C TYR A 273 3.37 8.67 -8.63
N LEU A 274 3.55 7.62 -9.44
CA LEU A 274 4.39 6.48 -9.07
C LEU A 274 5.87 6.85 -8.83
N TYR A 275 6.34 7.94 -9.45
CA TYR A 275 7.71 8.41 -9.29
C TYR A 275 7.90 9.35 -8.10
N THR A 276 6.88 10.14 -7.79
CA THR A 276 7.04 11.31 -6.93
C THR A 276 6.11 11.35 -5.73
N GLU A 277 5.10 10.47 -5.70
CA GLU A 277 3.98 10.47 -4.76
C GLU A 277 3.26 11.83 -4.71
N ASP A 278 3.46 12.68 -5.73
CA ASP A 278 2.83 13.99 -5.87
C ASP A 278 1.68 13.87 -6.86
N LEU A 279 0.50 14.33 -6.43
CA LEU A 279 -0.74 14.18 -7.18
C LEU A 279 -1.11 15.52 -7.81
N ASP A 280 -0.97 15.58 -9.13
CA ASP A 280 -1.24 16.77 -9.93
C ASP A 280 -1.85 16.33 -11.25
N LEU A 281 -3.12 16.69 -11.48
CA LEU A 281 -3.87 16.33 -12.67
C LEU A 281 -3.38 17.07 -13.93
N THR A 282 -2.50 18.06 -13.77
CA THR A 282 -1.90 18.73 -14.92
C THR A 282 -0.76 17.89 -15.51
N VAL A 283 -0.81 17.72 -16.83
CA VAL A 283 0.24 17.04 -17.58
C VAL A 283 1.09 18.09 -18.27
N ASP A 284 2.37 18.13 -17.90
CA ASP A 284 3.40 18.79 -18.69
C ASP A 284 4.15 17.69 -19.44
N PRO A 285 3.84 17.43 -20.71
CA PRO A 285 4.45 16.29 -21.38
C PRO A 285 5.94 16.55 -21.68
N SER A 286 6.50 17.72 -21.33
CA SER A 286 7.97 17.93 -21.31
C SER A 286 8.64 17.16 -20.22
N GLN A 287 7.87 16.73 -19.21
CA GLN A 287 8.31 15.92 -18.07
C GLN A 287 8.69 14.48 -18.45
N TYR A 288 8.42 14.05 -19.67
CA TYR A 288 8.50 12.65 -20.06
C TYR A 288 9.26 12.46 -21.36
N LEU A 289 9.98 11.35 -21.45
CA LEU A 289 10.53 10.88 -22.71
C LEU A 289 9.43 10.14 -23.51
N MET A 290 9.08 10.73 -24.65
CA MET A 290 8.03 10.21 -25.54
C MET A 290 8.57 10.08 -26.97
N CYS A 291 8.03 9.14 -27.74
CA CYS A 291 8.39 8.93 -29.14
C CYS A 291 7.16 8.67 -30.01
N ASP A 292 7.12 9.30 -31.19
CA ASP A 292 6.14 9.02 -32.24
C ASP A 292 6.58 7.78 -33.02
N MET A 293 5.87 6.66 -32.81
CA MET A 293 6.19 5.37 -33.42
C MET A 293 5.86 5.33 -34.91
N ASP A 294 5.07 6.28 -35.41
CA ASP A 294 4.73 6.33 -36.84
C ASP A 294 5.92 6.73 -37.72
N GLN A 295 6.98 7.30 -37.13
CA GLN A 295 8.23 7.60 -37.84
C GLN A 295 9.08 6.34 -38.15
N PHE A 296 8.61 5.16 -37.73
CA PHE A 296 9.27 3.87 -37.94
C PHE A 296 8.53 3.00 -38.97
N LYS A 297 7.65 3.61 -39.78
CA LYS A 297 6.82 2.92 -40.79
C LYS A 297 7.58 2.31 -41.99
N ASP A 298 8.91 2.31 -42.01
CA ASP A 298 9.69 1.62 -43.04
C ASP A 298 9.58 0.09 -42.87
N GLU A 299 8.51 -0.47 -43.47
CA GLU A 299 8.16 -1.85 -43.90
C GLU A 299 8.51 -3.08 -43.04
N ARG A 300 9.29 -2.96 -41.97
CA ARG A 300 9.55 -4.05 -41.04
C ARG A 300 8.49 -4.02 -39.95
N SER A 301 7.89 -5.17 -39.64
CA SER A 301 6.89 -5.27 -38.57
C SER A 301 7.44 -4.64 -37.28
N VAL A 302 6.61 -3.88 -36.58
CA VAL A 302 6.96 -3.19 -35.32
C VAL A 302 7.57 -4.17 -34.29
N ASP A 303 7.22 -5.45 -34.40
CA ASP A 303 7.72 -6.54 -33.57
C ASP A 303 9.22 -6.87 -33.80
N SER A 304 9.82 -6.37 -34.88
CA SER A 304 11.21 -6.66 -35.26
C SER A 304 12.20 -5.54 -34.93
N ILE A 305 11.73 -4.34 -34.60
CA ILE A 305 12.60 -3.20 -34.27
C ILE A 305 13.15 -3.42 -32.87
N SER A 306 14.47 -3.41 -32.73
CA SER A 306 15.05 -3.51 -31.39
C SER A 306 14.74 -2.22 -30.63
N SER A 307 14.31 -2.34 -29.39
CA SER A 307 13.96 -1.17 -28.57
C SER A 307 15.15 -0.22 -28.37
N SER A 308 16.39 -0.70 -28.49
CA SER A 308 17.60 0.11 -28.54
C SER A 308 17.70 1.00 -29.78
N GLU A 309 17.25 0.53 -30.95
CA GLU A 309 17.20 1.37 -32.17
C GLU A 309 16.13 2.45 -32.04
N VAL A 310 14.95 2.10 -31.51
CA VAL A 310 13.88 3.08 -31.23
C VAL A 310 14.40 4.16 -30.29
N LEU A 311 15.03 3.77 -29.19
CA LEU A 311 15.58 4.71 -28.20
C LEU A 311 16.66 5.61 -28.80
N ASN A 312 17.60 5.05 -29.57
CA ASN A 312 18.67 5.81 -30.22
C ASN A 312 18.17 6.80 -31.28
N LYS A 313 17.10 6.45 -32.01
CA LYS A 313 16.46 7.37 -32.95
C LYS A 313 15.68 8.46 -32.20
N THR A 314 14.91 8.06 -31.18
CA THR A 314 14.20 8.98 -30.28
C THR A 314 15.18 10.03 -29.74
N LEU A 315 16.33 9.59 -29.24
CA LEU A 315 17.39 10.44 -28.72
C LEU A 315 17.88 11.53 -29.68
N LYS A 316 17.96 11.22 -30.98
CA LYS A 316 18.46 12.14 -31.99
C LYS A 316 17.40 13.11 -32.49
N GLU A 317 16.14 12.69 -32.48
CA GLU A 317 15.03 13.38 -33.14
C GLU A 317 14.00 13.95 -32.17
N TYR A 318 14.18 13.74 -30.86
CA TYR A 318 13.25 14.23 -29.84
C TYR A 318 13.23 15.76 -29.80
N ASN A 319 12.23 16.32 -30.46
CA ASN A 319 11.85 17.72 -30.34
C ASN A 319 10.51 17.80 -29.61
N ALA A 320 10.61 17.99 -28.29
CA ALA A 320 9.47 18.17 -27.39
C ALA A 320 8.44 19.18 -27.93
N ALA A 321 8.91 20.31 -28.48
CA ALA A 321 8.05 21.38 -28.99
C ALA A 321 7.17 20.94 -30.17
N GLN A 322 7.73 20.16 -31.11
CA GLN A 322 6.98 19.63 -32.25
C GLN A 322 5.97 18.57 -31.80
N PHE A 323 6.34 17.78 -30.80
CA PHE A 323 5.46 16.80 -30.20
C PHE A 323 4.23 17.48 -29.56
N TYR A 324 4.39 18.57 -28.80
CA TYR A 324 3.26 19.30 -28.19
C TYR A 324 2.27 19.86 -29.20
N ALA A 325 2.77 20.49 -30.27
CA ALA A 325 1.92 21.11 -31.27
C ALA A 325 1.01 20.08 -31.97
N THR A 326 1.52 18.86 -32.15
CA THR A 326 0.83 17.79 -32.86
C THR A 326 -0.25 17.12 -32.01
N TRP A 327 -0.09 17.14 -30.69
CA TRP A 327 -0.86 16.30 -29.78
C TRP A 327 -2.05 16.96 -29.14
N ASN A 328 -2.17 18.29 -29.26
CA ASN A 328 -3.30 19.09 -28.78
C ASN A 328 -3.93 18.50 -27.50
N VAL A 329 -3.07 18.30 -26.50
CA VAL A 329 -3.32 17.57 -25.24
C VAL A 329 -4.27 18.38 -24.36
N LYS A 330 -5.45 18.68 -24.89
CA LYS A 330 -6.49 19.48 -24.26
C LYS A 330 -7.35 18.65 -23.31
N ASP A 331 -7.13 17.34 -23.28
CA ASP A 331 -7.86 16.45 -22.40
C ASP A 331 -7.33 16.66 -20.97
N LYS A 332 -8.06 17.51 -20.25
CA LYS A 332 -7.91 17.67 -18.80
C LYS A 332 -8.20 16.32 -18.16
N VAL A 333 -7.20 15.76 -17.49
CA VAL A 333 -7.38 14.52 -16.72
C VAL A 333 -8.36 14.79 -15.59
N THR A 334 -9.40 13.97 -15.49
CA THR A 334 -10.37 14.05 -14.39
C THR A 334 -10.00 13.09 -13.26
N TRP A 335 -10.59 13.30 -12.07
CA TRP A 335 -10.45 12.34 -10.97
C TRP A 335 -11.01 10.97 -11.32
N SER A 336 -12.07 10.91 -12.13
CA SER A 336 -12.66 9.66 -12.62
C SER A 336 -11.67 8.88 -13.49
N ASP A 337 -10.99 9.56 -14.43
CA ASP A 337 -10.01 8.91 -15.30
C ASP A 337 -8.85 8.32 -14.50
N LEU A 338 -8.31 9.09 -13.56
CA LEU A 338 -7.20 8.66 -12.73
C LEU A 338 -7.60 7.57 -11.74
N PHE A 339 -8.82 7.63 -11.19
CA PHE A 339 -9.39 6.58 -10.35
C PHE A 339 -9.46 5.24 -11.09
N LEU A 340 -10.01 5.24 -12.32
CA LEU A 340 -10.09 4.03 -13.15
C LEU A 340 -8.70 3.47 -13.50
N ALA A 341 -7.74 4.35 -13.80
CA ALA A 341 -6.36 3.94 -14.04
C ALA A 341 -5.73 3.33 -12.78
N ALA A 342 -5.88 3.97 -11.62
CA ALA A 342 -5.35 3.48 -10.35
C ALA A 342 -5.98 2.14 -9.94
N ASP A 343 -7.28 1.96 -10.16
CA ASP A 343 -7.99 0.70 -9.93
C ASP A 343 -7.45 -0.42 -10.83
N ARG A 344 -7.32 -0.16 -12.14
CA ARG A 344 -6.78 -1.14 -13.10
C ARG A 344 -5.37 -1.61 -12.78
N PHE A 345 -4.49 -0.72 -12.32
CA PHE A 345 -3.13 -1.07 -11.93
C PHE A 345 -2.98 -1.40 -10.44
N GLU A 346 -4.10 -1.49 -9.71
CA GLU A 346 -4.17 -1.82 -8.28
C GLU A 346 -3.29 -0.93 -7.37
N ILE A 347 -3.20 0.35 -7.71
CA ILE A 347 -2.48 1.36 -6.91
C ILE A 347 -3.43 1.86 -5.81
N THR A 348 -3.57 1.07 -4.74
CA THR A 348 -4.62 1.23 -3.71
C THR A 348 -4.64 2.58 -3.00
N ASP A 349 -3.48 3.15 -2.70
CA ASP A 349 -3.31 4.46 -2.06
C ASP A 349 -3.76 5.59 -2.99
N LEU A 350 -3.38 5.53 -4.27
CA LEU A 350 -3.82 6.48 -5.29
C LEU A 350 -5.33 6.36 -5.55
N ARG A 351 -5.85 5.12 -5.66
CA ARG A 351 -7.28 4.84 -5.84
C ARG A 351 -8.10 5.48 -4.73
N LYS A 352 -7.66 5.33 -3.47
CA LYS A 352 -8.32 5.93 -2.32
C LYS A 352 -8.29 7.47 -2.39
N GLN A 353 -7.13 8.06 -2.66
CA GLN A 353 -7.01 9.52 -2.81
C GLN A 353 -7.90 10.05 -3.94
N CYS A 354 -7.96 9.35 -5.08
CA CYS A 354 -8.82 9.74 -6.19
C CYS A 354 -10.30 9.62 -5.83
N LEU A 355 -10.71 8.58 -5.10
CA LEU A 355 -12.09 8.43 -4.63
C LEU A 355 -12.49 9.57 -3.71
N ASP A 356 -11.65 9.90 -2.72
CA ASP A 356 -11.91 11.00 -1.78
C ASP A 356 -12.06 12.34 -2.51
N ASN A 357 -11.15 12.65 -3.43
CA ASN A 357 -11.22 13.88 -4.24
C ASN A 357 -12.40 13.89 -5.23
N LEU A 358 -12.71 12.75 -5.83
CA LEU A 358 -13.84 12.59 -6.75
C LEU A 358 -15.14 12.90 -6.03
N LEU A 359 -15.39 12.29 -4.85
CA LEU A 359 -16.60 12.50 -4.07
C LEU A 359 -16.73 13.94 -3.55
N VAL A 360 -15.62 14.58 -3.16
CA VAL A 360 -15.63 16.00 -2.78
C VAL A 360 -15.93 16.91 -3.97
N SER A 361 -15.52 16.51 -5.18
CA SER A 361 -15.75 17.28 -6.40
C SER A 361 -17.15 17.16 -6.99
N VAL A 362 -18.01 16.29 -6.44
CA VAL A 362 -19.38 16.10 -6.94
C VAL A 362 -20.20 17.37 -6.73
N ASP A 363 -20.74 17.89 -7.83
CA ASP A 363 -21.60 19.06 -7.85
C ASP A 363 -22.76 18.90 -8.84
N LYS A 364 -23.63 19.90 -8.90
CA LYS A 364 -24.83 19.91 -9.76
C LYS A 364 -24.51 19.78 -11.25
N SER A 365 -23.32 20.21 -11.68
CA SER A 365 -22.90 20.25 -13.08
C SER A 365 -22.24 18.94 -13.55
N ASN A 366 -21.63 18.18 -12.64
CA ASN A 366 -20.86 16.99 -12.99
C ASN A 366 -21.41 15.67 -12.41
N ALA A 367 -22.36 15.70 -11.47
CA ALA A 367 -22.83 14.50 -10.78
C ALA A 367 -23.33 13.40 -11.73
N MET A 368 -24.05 13.79 -12.81
CA MET A 368 -24.55 12.85 -13.81
C MET A 368 -23.42 12.20 -14.61
N GLU A 369 -22.41 12.97 -14.99
CA GLU A 369 -21.24 12.47 -15.71
C GLU A 369 -20.42 11.51 -14.84
N ILE A 370 -20.22 11.84 -13.56
CA ILE A 370 -19.55 10.94 -12.61
C ILE A 370 -20.35 9.65 -12.41
N LEU A 371 -21.67 9.75 -12.22
CA LEU A 371 -22.54 8.61 -12.00
C LEU A 371 -22.49 7.62 -13.17
N PHE A 372 -22.67 8.10 -14.40
CA PHE A 372 -22.68 7.24 -15.59
C PHE A 372 -21.28 6.86 -16.08
N GLY A 373 -20.28 7.71 -15.88
CA GLY A 373 -18.91 7.45 -16.30
C GLY A 373 -18.18 6.42 -15.43
N VAL A 374 -18.34 6.51 -14.11
CA VAL A 374 -17.63 5.64 -13.16
C VAL A 374 -18.54 5.02 -12.10
N GLY A 375 -19.60 5.71 -11.67
CA GLY A 375 -20.52 5.20 -10.64
C GLY A 375 -21.15 3.85 -11.00
N MET A 376 -21.43 3.59 -12.28
CA MET A 376 -22.03 2.34 -12.73
C MET A 376 -21.15 1.10 -12.46
N CYS A 377 -19.83 1.25 -12.46
CA CYS A 377 -18.89 0.18 -12.15
C CYS A 377 -18.64 0.02 -10.64
N PHE A 378 -18.82 1.09 -9.86
CA PHE A 378 -18.49 1.14 -8.42
C PHE A 378 -19.73 1.50 -7.59
N ARG A 379 -20.59 0.49 -7.42
CA ARG A 379 -21.94 0.66 -6.86
C ARG A 379 -21.94 1.34 -5.48
N LYS A 380 -21.13 0.82 -4.55
CA LYS A 380 -21.15 1.25 -3.15
C LYS A 380 -20.30 2.49 -2.92
N GLU A 381 -19.15 2.55 -3.56
CA GLU A 381 -18.15 3.58 -3.33
C GLU A 381 -18.51 4.91 -4.02
N ILE A 382 -19.14 4.86 -5.20
CA ILE A 382 -19.41 6.05 -6.01
C ILE A 382 -20.90 6.22 -6.31
N ARG A 383 -21.58 5.20 -6.87
CA ARG A 383 -22.98 5.36 -7.31
C ARG A 383 -23.91 5.71 -6.15
N GLU A 384 -23.87 4.99 -5.03
CA GLU A 384 -24.74 5.28 -3.88
C GLU A 384 -24.55 6.71 -3.33
N PRO A 385 -23.32 7.19 -3.02
CA PRO A 385 -23.09 8.57 -2.61
C PRO A 385 -23.54 9.61 -3.63
N VAL A 386 -23.24 9.41 -4.92
CA VAL A 386 -23.60 10.36 -5.98
C VAL A 386 -25.11 10.40 -6.21
N MET A 387 -25.78 9.24 -6.18
CA MET A 387 -27.25 9.14 -6.26
C MET A 387 -27.93 9.85 -5.09
N LYS A 388 -27.39 9.69 -3.89
CA LYS A 388 -27.87 10.42 -2.71
C LYS A 388 -27.72 11.93 -2.92
N PHE A 389 -26.56 12.41 -3.36
CA PHE A 389 -26.32 13.81 -3.66
C PHE A 389 -27.31 14.36 -4.71
N ILE A 390 -27.54 13.64 -5.82
CA ILE A 390 -28.49 14.04 -6.86
C ILE A 390 -29.91 14.11 -6.29
N SER A 391 -30.32 13.14 -5.47
CA SER A 391 -31.64 13.16 -4.83
C SER A 391 -31.83 14.36 -3.90
N GLU A 392 -30.77 14.83 -3.24
CA GLU A 392 -30.71 16.00 -2.36
C GLU A 392 -30.78 17.33 -3.09
N HIS A 393 -30.37 17.35 -4.36
CA HIS A 393 -30.33 18.54 -5.18
C HIS A 393 -31.13 18.36 -6.48
N LEU A 394 -32.22 17.58 -6.42
CA LEU A 394 -32.96 17.17 -7.61
C LEU A 394 -33.52 18.39 -8.36
N ASP A 395 -34.14 19.34 -7.65
CA ASP A 395 -34.65 20.56 -8.27
C ASP A 395 -33.53 21.35 -8.96
N ASP A 396 -32.35 21.40 -8.37
CA ASP A 396 -31.20 22.13 -8.92
C ASP A 396 -30.58 21.43 -10.15
N VAL A 397 -30.47 20.10 -10.10
CA VAL A 397 -29.93 19.29 -11.21
C VAL A 397 -30.88 19.33 -12.41
N PHE A 398 -32.20 19.44 -12.18
CA PHE A 398 -33.22 19.47 -13.22
C PHE A 398 -33.68 20.87 -13.62
N SER A 399 -33.40 21.91 -12.83
CA SER A 399 -33.77 23.31 -13.12
C SER A 399 -32.76 24.04 -14.02
N LEU A 400 -31.65 23.41 -14.41
CA LEU A 400 -30.80 23.90 -15.49
C LEU A 400 -31.66 23.95 -16.77
N GLU A 401 -32.23 25.13 -17.06
CA GLU A 401 -33.41 25.42 -17.89
C GLU A 401 -33.39 24.92 -19.36
N THR A 402 -32.42 24.10 -19.79
CA THR A 402 -32.26 23.78 -21.22
C THR A 402 -32.08 22.31 -21.58
N GLN A 403 -31.92 21.36 -20.65
CA GLN A 403 -31.85 19.95 -21.06
C GLN A 403 -32.17 18.94 -19.95
N ASP A 404 -32.98 17.93 -20.30
CA ASP A 404 -33.13 16.70 -19.52
C ASP A 404 -31.73 16.11 -19.21
N PRO A 405 -31.33 15.97 -17.93
CA PRO A 405 -30.00 15.52 -17.53
C PRO A 405 -29.70 14.09 -17.99
N PHE A 406 -30.72 13.27 -18.31
CA PHE A 406 -30.55 11.92 -18.83
C PHE A 406 -30.39 11.86 -20.34
N LYS A 407 -30.67 12.95 -21.06
CA LYS A 407 -30.71 12.92 -22.54
C LYS A 407 -29.40 12.43 -23.17
N ARG A 408 -28.25 12.74 -22.57
CA ARG A 408 -26.92 12.29 -23.05
C ARG A 408 -26.64 10.81 -22.77
N PHE A 409 -27.41 10.21 -21.86
CA PHE A 409 -27.22 8.85 -21.38
C PHE A 409 -28.39 7.94 -21.75
N ALA A 410 -29.29 8.38 -22.64
CA ALA A 410 -30.49 7.62 -23.02
C ALA A 410 -30.17 6.22 -23.55
N ASP A 411 -29.03 6.06 -24.23
CA ASP A 411 -28.55 4.78 -24.77
C ASP A 411 -27.72 3.96 -23.77
N HIS A 412 -27.46 4.48 -22.57
CA HIS A 412 -26.69 3.77 -21.55
C HIS A 412 -27.57 2.70 -20.89
N GLU A 413 -27.08 1.45 -20.84
CA GLU A 413 -27.85 0.28 -20.36
C GLU A 413 -28.45 0.47 -18.94
N GLY A 414 -27.72 1.16 -18.06
CA GLY A 414 -28.15 1.48 -16.70
C GLY A 414 -29.03 2.71 -16.53
N CYS A 415 -29.31 3.49 -17.59
CA CYS A 415 -30.01 4.77 -17.47
C CYS A 415 -31.42 4.61 -16.87
N HIS A 416 -32.18 3.64 -17.36
CA HIS A 416 -33.53 3.39 -16.87
C HIS A 416 -33.56 2.99 -15.39
N GLU A 417 -32.62 2.14 -14.96
CA GLU A 417 -32.50 1.72 -13.55
C GLU A 417 -32.21 2.91 -12.64
N VAL A 418 -31.24 3.75 -13.03
CA VAL A 418 -30.85 4.97 -12.31
C VAL A 418 -32.04 5.92 -12.18
N MET A 419 -32.80 6.15 -13.25
CA MET A 419 -34.00 7.00 -13.21
C MET A 419 -35.04 6.48 -12.21
N LEU A 420 -35.35 5.18 -12.24
CA LEU A 420 -36.30 4.57 -11.31
C LEU A 420 -35.83 4.67 -9.86
N GLU A 421 -34.53 4.51 -9.62
CA GLU A 421 -33.94 4.61 -8.29
C GLU A 421 -33.98 6.04 -7.76
N LEU A 422 -33.66 7.05 -8.58
CA LEU A 422 -33.81 8.47 -8.21
C LEU A 422 -35.28 8.84 -7.91
N LEU A 423 -36.24 8.29 -8.67
CA LEU A 423 -37.67 8.46 -8.39
C LEU A 423 -38.10 7.81 -7.06
N ARG A 424 -37.47 6.70 -6.66
CA ARG A 424 -37.71 6.08 -5.35
C ARG A 424 -37.10 6.90 -4.23
N LEU A 425 -35.85 7.37 -4.40
CA LEU A 425 -35.15 8.19 -3.40
C LEU A 425 -35.82 9.55 -3.19
N SER A 426 -36.36 10.16 -4.23
CA SER A 426 -37.09 11.43 -4.12
C SER A 426 -38.44 11.31 -3.40
N ARG A 427 -39.14 10.17 -3.54
CA ARG A 427 -40.40 9.90 -2.81
C ARG A 427 -40.22 9.56 -1.33
N ALA A 428 -39.01 9.20 -0.93
CA ALA A 428 -38.71 8.85 0.47
C ALA A 428 -38.46 10.08 1.36
N LYS A 429 -38.48 11.29 0.77
CA LYS A 429 -38.41 12.58 1.45
C LYS A 429 -39.81 13.12 1.66
#